data_AF-A0AAE5A9D5-F1
#
_entry.id   AF-A0AAE5A9D5-F1
#
_cell.length_a   1.000
_cell.length_b   1.000
_cell.length_c   1.000
_cell.angle_alpha   90.00
_cell.angle_beta   90.00
_cell.angle_gamma   90.00
#
_symmetry.space_group_name_H-M   'P 1'
#
loop_
_entity.id
_entity.type
_entity.pdbx_description
1 polymer ?
#
loop_
_entity_poly.entity_id
_entity_poly.type
_entity_poly.pdbx_seq_one_letter_code
_entity_poly.pdbx_strand_id
1 'polypeptide(L)'
;STQIVTFPLNQGKDIFVFATCGQEEWTEESWTTPGSVTELRELYRGFHPEARALLDACDDVLKSALYVRDPLESWTDGTSVLLGDAAHPMMPFMAQGAGMAIEDAVVLARCLGMFDEPAVALQTYQDTRLQRTSRIQRGSRSNEWLKVAGNGDWVYEYDAWRVPLESAAVRAGA
;
A
#
# COMPACT_ATOMS: atom_id res chain seq x y z
N SER A 1 -6.58 -8.32 -13.76
CA SER A 1 -5.42 -9.10 -14.26
C SER A 1 -5.20 -10.30 -13.35
N THR A 2 -4.59 -11.36 -13.86
CA THR A 2 -4.29 -12.59 -13.10
C THR A 2 -2.78 -12.78 -13.06
N GLN A 3 -2.22 -13.03 -11.88
CA GLN A 3 -0.77 -13.08 -11.67
C GLN A 3 -0.40 -13.90 -10.45
N ILE A 4 0.83 -14.42 -10.45
CA ILE A 4 1.47 -15.08 -9.31
C ILE A 4 2.77 -14.34 -9.05
N VAL A 5 3.00 -13.95 -7.79
CA VAL A 5 4.26 -13.40 -7.32
C VAL A 5 4.80 -14.32 -6.23
N THR A 6 6.09 -14.62 -6.27
CA THR A 6 6.74 -15.47 -5.27
C THR A 6 8.03 -14.85 -4.78
N PHE A 7 8.37 -15.12 -3.51
CA PHE A 7 9.62 -14.69 -2.92
C PHE A 7 10.13 -15.77 -1.95
N PRO A 8 11.45 -16.04 -1.92
CA PRO A 8 12.03 -16.90 -0.92
C PRO A 8 12.04 -16.20 0.46
N LEU A 9 11.63 -16.94 1.48
CA LEU A 9 11.71 -16.56 2.89
C LEU A 9 12.67 -17.50 3.62
N ASN A 10 13.06 -17.14 4.85
CA ASN A 10 13.81 -18.02 5.75
C ASN A 10 15.06 -18.64 5.11
N GLN A 11 15.84 -17.81 4.40
CA GLN A 11 17.05 -18.22 3.66
C GLN A 11 16.77 -19.25 2.55
N GLY A 12 15.59 -19.17 1.91
CA GLY A 12 15.19 -20.05 0.81
C GLY A 12 14.59 -21.38 1.25
N LYS A 13 14.31 -21.55 2.56
CA LYS A 13 13.65 -22.74 3.08
C LYS A 13 12.15 -22.73 2.83
N ASP A 14 11.56 -21.55 2.74
CA ASP A 14 10.14 -21.36 2.48
C ASP A 14 9.95 -20.46 1.26
N ILE A 15 8.89 -20.70 0.50
CA ILE A 15 8.47 -19.82 -0.59
C ILE A 15 7.12 -19.21 -0.22
N PHE A 16 7.07 -17.89 -0.17
CA PHE A 16 5.79 -17.19 -0.11
C PHE A 16 5.19 -17.11 -1.49
N VAL A 17 3.92 -17.48 -1.62
CA VAL A 17 3.15 -17.42 -2.86
C VAL A 17 1.99 -16.47 -2.70
N PHE A 18 1.93 -15.45 -3.57
CA PHE A 18 0.82 -14.51 -3.63
C PHE A 18 0.19 -14.53 -5.01
N ALA A 19 -0.99 -15.13 -5.10
CA ALA A 19 -1.74 -15.31 -6.34
C ALA A 19 -2.95 -14.38 -6.34
N THR A 20 -3.00 -13.41 -7.26
CA THR A 20 -4.11 -12.45 -7.37
C THR A 20 -4.81 -12.57 -8.71
N CYS A 21 -6.13 -12.65 -8.67
CA CYS A 21 -7.00 -12.63 -9.85
C CYS A 21 -8.12 -11.60 -9.65
N GLY A 22 -8.65 -11.06 -10.75
CA GLY A 22 -9.85 -10.22 -10.67
C GLY A 22 -11.07 -11.07 -10.31
N GLN A 23 -11.88 -10.58 -9.38
CA GLN A 23 -13.11 -11.23 -8.90
C GLN A 23 -14.19 -10.16 -8.78
N GLU A 24 -15.41 -10.45 -9.24
CA GLU A 24 -16.55 -9.52 -9.17
C GLU A 24 -17.45 -9.79 -7.95
N GLU A 25 -17.47 -11.03 -7.46
CA GLU A 25 -18.49 -11.50 -6.50
C GLU A 25 -17.97 -11.70 -5.07
N TRP A 26 -16.65 -11.84 -4.88
CA TRP A 26 -16.09 -12.10 -3.56
C TRP A 26 -15.82 -10.80 -2.79
N THR A 27 -16.53 -10.61 -1.69
CA THR A 27 -16.49 -9.36 -0.91
C THR A 27 -16.00 -9.51 0.54
N GLU A 28 -15.65 -10.72 0.98
CA GLU A 28 -15.22 -10.94 2.37
C GLU A 28 -13.84 -10.30 2.63
N GLU A 29 -13.82 -9.23 3.44
CA GLU A 29 -12.63 -8.53 3.93
C GLU A 29 -12.03 -9.28 5.13
N SER A 30 -11.40 -10.42 4.87
CA SER A 30 -10.70 -11.20 5.90
C SER A 30 -9.35 -11.68 5.41
N TRP A 31 -8.31 -11.35 6.19
CA TRP A 31 -6.92 -11.74 5.90
C TRP A 31 -6.59 -13.17 6.32
N THR A 32 -7.50 -13.84 7.02
CA THR A 32 -7.28 -15.19 7.59
C THR A 32 -8.35 -16.19 7.17
N THR A 33 -9.24 -15.83 6.25
CA THR A 33 -10.27 -16.75 5.76
C THR A 33 -9.62 -17.87 4.96
N PRO A 34 -9.87 -19.15 5.33
CA PRO A 34 -9.40 -20.29 4.55
C PRO A 34 -9.93 -20.23 3.11
N GLY A 35 -9.03 -20.43 2.16
CA GLY A 35 -9.36 -20.55 0.74
C GLY A 35 -9.42 -22.01 0.29
N SER A 36 -9.87 -22.22 -0.95
CA SER A 36 -9.86 -23.54 -1.59
C SER A 36 -8.64 -23.69 -2.50
N VAL A 37 -7.77 -24.65 -2.20
CA VAL A 37 -6.63 -25.03 -3.07
C VAL A 37 -7.10 -25.53 -4.43
N THR A 38 -8.25 -26.23 -4.48
CA THR A 38 -8.86 -26.68 -5.74
C THR A 38 -9.32 -25.50 -6.58
N GLU A 39 -9.98 -24.51 -5.98
CA GLU A 39 -10.40 -23.28 -6.66
C GLU A 39 -9.18 -22.52 -7.20
N LEU A 40 -8.13 -22.37 -6.38
CA LEU A 40 -6.87 -21.76 -6.79
C LEU A 40 -6.26 -22.46 -8.00
N ARG A 41 -6.11 -23.79 -7.96
CA ARG A 41 -5.51 -24.54 -9.08
C ARG A 41 -6.34 -24.42 -10.37
N GLU A 42 -7.68 -24.39 -10.25
CA GLU A 42 -8.58 -24.23 -11.39
C GLU A 42 -8.49 -22.83 -12.04
N LEU A 43 -8.39 -21.78 -11.22
CA LEU A 43 -8.21 -20.39 -11.67
C LEU A 43 -6.91 -20.21 -12.46
N TYR A 44 -5.87 -20.97 -12.11
CA TYR A 44 -4.54 -20.87 -12.73
C TYR A 44 -4.20 -22.04 -13.67
N ARG A 45 -5.18 -22.86 -14.07
CA ARG A 45 -4.95 -24.04 -14.93
C ARG A 45 -4.25 -23.74 -16.26
N GLY A 46 -4.42 -22.52 -16.78
CA GLY A 46 -3.81 -22.07 -18.03
C GLY A 46 -2.36 -21.56 -17.90
N PHE A 47 -1.81 -21.49 -16.68
CA PHE A 47 -0.45 -21.01 -16.46
C PHE A 47 0.60 -22.07 -16.83
N HIS A 48 1.83 -21.59 -17.05
CA HIS A 48 3.00 -22.44 -17.33
C HIS A 48 3.16 -23.56 -16.27
N PRO A 49 3.56 -24.79 -16.65
CA PRO A 49 3.67 -25.91 -15.71
C PRO A 49 4.46 -25.63 -14.43
N GLU A 50 5.57 -24.90 -14.52
CA GLU A 50 6.37 -24.53 -13.33
C GLU A 50 5.62 -23.62 -12.35
N ALA A 51 4.83 -22.67 -12.87
CA ALA A 51 4.00 -21.81 -12.03
C ALA A 51 2.88 -22.61 -11.36
N ARG A 52 2.31 -23.60 -12.06
CA ARG A 52 1.33 -24.51 -11.48
C ARG A 52 1.94 -25.42 -10.43
N ALA A 53 3.16 -25.90 -10.63
CA ALA A 53 3.87 -26.73 -9.65
C ALA A 53 4.04 -26.02 -8.28
N LEU A 54 4.20 -24.69 -8.28
CA LEU A 54 4.21 -23.90 -7.04
C LEU A 54 2.87 -23.94 -6.30
N LEU A 55 1.75 -23.85 -7.03
CA LEU A 55 0.40 -23.94 -6.45
C LEU A 55 0.03 -25.37 -6.04
N ASP A 56 0.55 -26.36 -6.75
CA ASP A 56 0.37 -27.78 -6.42
C ASP A 56 1.09 -28.17 -5.12
N ALA A 57 2.17 -27.45 -4.77
CA ALA A 57 2.90 -27.65 -3.52
C ALA A 57 2.24 -27.00 -2.29
N CYS A 58 1.21 -26.17 -2.46
CA CYS A 58 0.45 -25.62 -1.34
C CYS A 58 -0.55 -26.66 -0.80
N ASP A 59 -0.48 -26.97 0.50
CA ASP A 59 -1.46 -27.82 1.19
C ASP A 59 -2.72 -27.04 1.58
N ASP A 60 -2.52 -25.82 2.11
CA ASP A 60 -3.56 -24.91 2.54
C ASP A 60 -3.31 -23.50 1.98
N VAL A 61 -4.38 -22.73 1.81
CA VAL A 61 -4.31 -21.35 1.30
C VAL A 61 -5.27 -20.46 2.07
N LEU A 62 -4.95 -19.17 2.11
CA LEU A 62 -5.85 -18.12 2.59
C LEU A 62 -6.41 -17.35 1.39
N LYS A 63 -7.65 -16.87 1.50
CA LYS A 63 -8.32 -16.08 0.46
C LYS A 63 -8.84 -14.79 1.08
N SER A 64 -8.41 -13.66 0.52
CA SER A 64 -8.81 -12.32 0.96
C SER A 64 -9.20 -11.48 -0.25
N ALA A 65 -10.19 -10.60 -0.06
CA ALA A 65 -10.56 -9.59 -1.03
C ALA A 65 -9.60 -8.40 -0.97
N LEU A 66 -9.08 -7.97 -2.12
CA LEU A 66 -8.28 -6.76 -2.24
C LEU A 66 -9.15 -5.62 -2.78
N TYR A 67 -9.32 -4.57 -1.97
CA TYR A 67 -10.17 -3.44 -2.32
C TYR A 67 -9.37 -2.24 -2.78
N VAL A 68 -9.83 -1.64 -3.88
CA VAL A 68 -9.33 -0.35 -4.36
C VAL A 68 -10.20 0.75 -3.77
N ARG A 69 -9.56 1.75 -3.16
CA ARG A 69 -10.21 2.97 -2.71
C ARG A 69 -9.62 4.20 -3.42
N ASP A 70 -10.43 5.24 -3.57
CA ASP A 70 -9.93 6.55 -3.98
C ASP A 70 -9.21 7.22 -2.80
N PRO A 71 -8.18 8.05 -3.07
CA PRO A 71 -7.56 8.84 -2.02
C PRO A 71 -8.60 9.74 -1.33
N LEU A 72 -8.57 9.78 0.00
CA LEU A 72 -9.40 10.70 0.78
C LEU A 72 -9.01 12.15 0.50
N GLU A 73 -9.97 13.07 0.54
CA GLU A 73 -9.72 14.50 0.34
C GLU A 73 -9.16 15.19 1.59
N SER A 74 -9.52 14.69 2.78
CA SER A 74 -9.02 15.17 4.07
C SER A 74 -8.79 14.01 5.03
N TRP A 75 -7.77 14.15 5.87
CA TRP A 75 -7.37 13.21 6.93
C TRP A 75 -7.55 13.82 8.33
N THR A 76 -7.81 15.12 8.41
CA THR A 76 -7.81 15.88 9.66
C THR A 76 -9.23 16.34 10.01
N ASP A 77 -9.51 16.32 11.31
CA ASP A 77 -10.70 16.91 11.91
C ASP A 77 -10.34 17.46 13.30
N GLY A 78 -10.14 18.78 13.37
CA GLY A 78 -9.70 19.47 14.58
C GLY A 78 -8.37 18.95 15.12
N THR A 79 -8.44 18.15 16.18
CA THR A 79 -7.26 17.55 16.86
C THR A 79 -7.08 16.06 16.57
N SER A 80 -7.84 15.52 15.62
CA SER A 80 -7.73 14.13 15.16
C SER A 80 -7.14 14.05 13.76
N VAL A 81 -6.38 12.99 13.49
CA VAL A 81 -5.79 12.73 12.17
C VAL A 81 -5.73 11.24 11.83
N LEU A 82 -5.86 10.90 10.55
CA LEU A 82 -5.65 9.55 10.01
C LEU A 82 -4.20 9.33 9.56
N LEU A 83 -3.74 8.08 9.68
CA LEU A 83 -2.39 7.64 9.26
C LEU A 83 -2.45 6.20 8.73
N GLY A 84 -1.55 5.84 7.82
CA GLY A 84 -1.43 4.48 7.29
C GLY A 84 -2.69 4.04 6.55
N ASP A 85 -3.08 2.78 6.69
CA ASP A 85 -4.25 2.21 6.00
C ASP A 85 -5.58 2.89 6.36
N ALA A 86 -5.65 3.62 7.48
CA ALA A 86 -6.82 4.44 7.80
C ALA A 86 -6.93 5.67 6.87
N ALA A 87 -5.81 6.18 6.36
CA ALA A 87 -5.73 7.36 5.51
C ALA A 87 -5.60 7.01 4.01
N HIS A 88 -4.82 5.98 3.67
CA HIS A 88 -4.44 5.67 2.28
C HIS A 88 -4.30 4.16 2.03
N PRO A 89 -5.35 3.35 2.26
CA PRO A 89 -5.30 1.92 1.99
C PRO A 89 -5.06 1.69 0.49
N MET A 90 -4.11 0.81 0.16
CA MET A 90 -3.67 0.60 -1.21
C MET A 90 -3.48 -0.86 -1.55
N MET A 91 -3.59 -1.17 -2.85
CA MET A 91 -3.24 -2.48 -3.37
C MET A 91 -1.74 -2.76 -3.13
N PRO A 92 -1.35 -4.01 -2.90
CA PRO A 92 0.03 -4.34 -2.49
C PRO A 92 1.05 -4.31 -3.65
N PHE A 93 0.65 -3.91 -4.87
CA PHE A 93 1.45 -4.12 -6.08
C PHE A 93 2.73 -3.27 -6.17
N MET A 94 2.84 -2.15 -5.44
CA MET A 94 4.10 -1.40 -5.32
C MET A 94 4.90 -1.75 -4.05
N ALA A 95 4.36 -2.60 -3.16
CA ALA A 95 4.94 -2.91 -1.85
C ALA A 95 5.24 -1.68 -0.97
N GLN A 96 4.45 -0.60 -1.10
CA GLN A 96 4.70 0.67 -0.42
C GLN A 96 3.76 1.00 0.75
N GLY A 97 2.70 0.22 1.01
CA GLY A 97 1.73 0.56 2.07
C GLY A 97 2.37 0.77 3.45
N ALA A 98 3.13 -0.22 3.92
CA ALA A 98 3.86 -0.12 5.18
C ALA A 98 4.93 1.00 5.17
N GLY A 99 5.64 1.17 4.04
CA GLY A 99 6.61 2.25 3.87
C GLY A 99 5.97 3.63 4.03
N MET A 100 4.80 3.85 3.43
CA MET A 100 4.05 5.10 3.56
C MET A 100 3.62 5.37 4.99
N ALA A 101 3.14 4.36 5.72
CA ALA A 101 2.77 4.50 7.13
C ALA A 101 3.97 4.86 8.02
N ILE A 102 5.17 4.34 7.73
CA ILE A 102 6.41 4.71 8.44
C ILE A 102 6.80 6.15 8.11
N GLU A 103 6.78 6.54 6.84
CA GLU A 103 7.03 7.93 6.44
C GLU A 103 6.04 8.90 7.12
N ASP A 104 4.77 8.51 7.23
CA ASP A 104 3.76 9.31 7.91
C ASP A 104 4.11 9.52 9.37
N ALA A 105 4.52 8.47 10.09
CA ALA A 105 4.90 8.56 11.49
C ALA A 105 6.06 9.54 11.69
N VAL A 106 7.05 9.52 10.77
CA VAL A 106 8.18 10.47 10.78
C VAL A 106 7.70 11.90 10.56
N VAL A 107 6.90 12.16 9.52
CA VAL A 107 6.44 13.52 9.20
C VAL A 107 5.50 14.06 10.28
N LEU A 108 4.58 13.23 10.78
CA LEU A 108 3.66 13.61 11.86
C LEU A 108 4.42 13.99 13.13
N ALA A 109 5.41 13.18 13.54
CA ALA A 109 6.24 13.48 14.70
C ALA A 109 7.00 14.81 14.53
N ARG A 110 7.53 15.09 13.34
CA ARG A 110 8.21 16.36 13.04
C ARG A 110 7.26 17.55 13.10
N CYS A 111 6.04 17.44 12.56
CA CYS A 111 5.03 18.50 12.66
C CYS A 111 4.64 18.78 14.11
N LEU A 112 4.36 17.73 14.90
CA LEU A 112 4.00 17.87 16.31
C LEU A 112 5.13 18.46 17.17
N GLY A 113 6.40 18.29 16.77
CA GLY A 113 7.54 18.90 17.44
C GLY A 113 7.86 20.33 16.99
N MET A 114 7.29 20.79 15.86
CA MET A 114 7.58 22.10 15.26
C MET A 114 6.51 23.15 15.56
N PHE A 115 5.24 22.74 15.70
CA PHE A 115 4.11 23.65 15.89
C PHE A 115 3.44 23.40 17.24
N ASP A 116 3.18 24.47 18.00
CA ASP A 116 2.53 24.38 19.31
C ASP A 116 1.03 24.09 19.21
N GLU A 117 0.37 24.57 18.14
CA GLU A 117 -1.06 24.37 17.93
C GLU A 117 -1.31 23.03 17.21
N PRO A 118 -2.01 22.06 17.84
CA PRO A 118 -2.20 20.73 17.25
C PRO A 118 -2.90 20.76 15.89
N ALA A 119 -3.92 21.60 15.71
CA ALA A 119 -4.63 21.71 14.44
C ALA A 119 -3.70 22.14 13.29
N VAL A 120 -2.78 23.08 13.55
CA VAL A 120 -1.78 23.53 12.57
C VAL A 120 -0.77 22.42 12.26
N ALA A 121 -0.30 21.70 13.28
CA ALA A 121 0.61 20.56 13.10
C ALA A 121 -0.01 19.47 12.23
N LEU A 122 -1.26 19.09 12.53
CA LEU A 122 -1.99 18.03 11.83
C LEU A 122 -2.30 18.41 10.38
N GLN A 123 -2.73 19.65 10.13
CA GLN A 123 -2.95 20.15 8.77
C GLN A 123 -1.65 20.16 7.96
N THR A 124 -0.54 20.59 8.57
CA THR A 124 0.77 20.60 7.89
C THR A 124 1.23 19.18 7.54
N TYR A 125 0.98 18.21 8.41
CA TYR A 125 1.23 16.80 8.12
C TYR A 125 0.41 16.31 6.91
N GLN A 126 -0.89 16.57 6.90
CA GLN A 126 -1.76 16.21 5.77
C GLN A 126 -1.27 16.85 4.47
N ASP A 127 -1.04 18.16 4.45
CA ASP A 127 -0.62 18.89 3.26
C ASP A 127 0.70 18.35 2.69
N THR A 128 1.62 17.94 3.57
CA THR A 128 2.92 17.38 3.20
C THR A 128 2.80 15.96 2.61
N ARG A 129 1.84 15.17 3.10
CA ARG A 129 1.76 13.72 2.81
C ARG A 129 0.74 13.36 1.75
N LEU A 130 -0.37 14.09 1.67
CA LEU A 130 -1.55 13.74 0.87
C LEU A 130 -1.22 13.49 -0.60
N GLN A 131 -0.45 14.38 -1.23
CA GLN A 131 -0.10 14.23 -2.65
C GLN A 131 0.76 12.99 -2.90
N ARG A 132 1.74 12.72 -2.03
CA ARG A 132 2.66 11.59 -2.17
C ARG A 132 1.94 10.26 -2.00
N THR A 133 1.18 10.10 -0.92
CA THR A 133 0.45 8.86 -0.65
C THR A 133 -0.63 8.63 -1.71
N SER A 134 -1.33 9.68 -2.15
CA SER A 134 -2.30 9.59 -3.26
C SER A 134 -1.65 9.10 -4.56
N ARG A 135 -0.45 9.56 -4.88
CA ARG A 135 0.30 9.13 -6.08
C ARG A 135 0.66 7.65 -6.00
N ILE A 136 1.17 7.20 -4.85
CA ILE A 136 1.52 5.79 -4.61
C ILE A 136 0.26 4.91 -4.62
N GLN A 137 -0.82 5.31 -3.95
CA GLN A 137 -2.08 4.58 -3.89
C GLN A 137 -2.68 4.38 -5.29
N ARG A 138 -2.73 5.45 -6.11
CA ARG A 138 -3.19 5.35 -7.50
C ARG A 138 -2.28 4.49 -8.35
N GLY A 139 -0.96 4.66 -8.23
CA GLY A 139 0.04 3.85 -8.95
C GLY A 139 -0.03 2.37 -8.59
N SER A 140 -0.47 2.04 -7.38
CA SER A 140 -0.57 0.67 -6.90
C SER A 140 -1.80 -0.08 -7.40
N ARG A 141 -2.78 0.59 -8.03
CA ARG A 141 -4.08 -0.03 -8.41
C ARG A 141 -3.95 -1.24 -9.33
N SER A 142 -2.95 -1.23 -10.20
CA SER A 142 -2.63 -2.33 -11.09
C SER A 142 -1.15 -2.67 -10.95
N ASN A 143 -0.80 -3.93 -11.19
CA ASN A 143 0.60 -4.34 -11.22
C ASN A 143 1.25 -3.94 -12.56
N GLU A 144 1.19 -2.67 -12.95
CA GLU A 144 1.82 -2.14 -14.17
C GLU A 144 3.08 -1.32 -13.86
N TRP A 145 3.32 -1.05 -12.58
CA TRP A 145 4.52 -0.38 -12.09
C TRP A 145 5.80 -1.12 -12.52
N LEU A 146 6.78 -0.37 -13.03
CA LEU A 146 8.07 -0.86 -13.54
C LEU A 146 8.02 -1.92 -14.66
N LYS A 147 6.85 -2.21 -15.26
CA LYS A 147 6.76 -3.04 -16.47
C LYS A 147 7.23 -2.33 -17.72
N VAL A 148 7.27 -1.00 -17.69
CA VAL A 148 7.85 -0.14 -18.73
C VAL A 148 9.15 0.44 -18.18
N ALA A 149 10.18 0.51 -19.02
CA ALA A 149 11.45 1.12 -18.66
C ALA A 149 11.23 2.56 -18.17
N GLY A 150 11.73 2.87 -16.97
CA GLY A 150 11.54 4.15 -16.32
C GLY A 150 12.32 4.24 -15.01
N ASN A 151 12.32 5.42 -14.41
CA ASN A 151 13.03 5.69 -13.16
C ASN A 151 12.10 5.54 -11.94
N GLY A 152 12.50 4.69 -10.99
CA GLY A 152 11.81 4.44 -9.73
C GLY A 152 12.14 5.43 -8.60
N ASP A 153 13.08 6.36 -8.82
CA ASP A 153 13.62 7.26 -7.80
C ASP A 153 12.55 8.05 -7.04
N TRP A 154 11.50 8.51 -7.71
CA TRP A 154 10.42 9.24 -7.02
C TRP A 154 9.71 8.41 -5.94
N VAL A 155 9.78 7.08 -5.99
CA VAL A 155 9.30 6.19 -4.92
C VAL A 155 10.33 6.09 -3.80
N TYR A 156 11.61 5.88 -4.13
CA TYR A 156 12.63 5.48 -3.16
C TYR A 156 13.52 6.63 -2.61
N GLU A 157 13.59 7.78 -3.28
CA GLU A 157 14.42 8.92 -2.89
C GLU A 157 13.72 9.92 -1.95
N TYR A 158 12.46 9.67 -1.60
CA TYR A 158 11.76 10.56 -0.69
C TYR A 158 12.33 10.47 0.72
N ASP A 159 12.78 11.62 1.23
CA ASP A 159 13.32 11.73 2.57
C ASP A 159 12.28 12.35 3.52
N ALA A 160 11.56 11.49 4.25
CA ALA A 160 10.59 11.91 5.26
C ALA A 160 11.21 12.75 6.39
N TRP A 161 12.52 12.65 6.63
CA TRP A 161 13.22 13.44 7.63
C TRP A 161 13.54 14.85 7.17
N ARG A 162 13.61 15.07 5.85
CA ARG A 162 14.03 16.35 5.26
C ARG A 162 12.98 17.05 4.42
N VAL A 163 11.85 16.39 4.11
CA VAL A 163 10.74 17.04 3.41
C VAL A 163 10.37 18.36 4.13
N PRO A 164 10.25 19.49 3.42
CA PRO A 164 9.83 20.75 4.01
C PRO A 164 8.44 20.64 4.65
N LEU A 165 8.26 21.27 5.80
CA LEU A 165 6.98 21.36 6.49
C LEU A 165 6.42 22.77 6.28
N GLU A 166 5.70 22.96 5.18
CA GLU A 166 5.12 24.25 4.82
C GLU A 166 3.60 24.22 5.06
N SER A 167 3.15 24.88 6.12
CA SER A 167 1.71 25.07 6.34
C SER A 167 1.16 26.12 5.36
N ALA A 168 0.02 25.84 4.72
CA ALA A 168 -0.73 26.88 4.01
C ALA A 168 -1.17 28.03 4.95
N ALA A 169 -1.37 27.76 6.24
CA ALA A 169 -1.73 28.76 7.24
C ALA A 169 -0.61 29.77 7.52
N VAL A 170 0.67 29.38 7.36
CA VAL A 170 1.82 30.28 7.52
C VAL A 170 1.96 31.23 6.31
N ARG A 171 1.56 30.81 5.10
CA ARG A 171 1.59 31.66 3.90
C ARG A 171 0.50 32.73 3.88
N ALA A 172 -0.64 32.49 4.53
CA ALA A 172 -1.75 33.45 4.57
C ALA A 172 -1.58 34.56 5.63
N GLY A 173 -0.56 34.46 6.48
CA GLY A 173 -0.25 35.41 7.55
C GLY A 173 1.06 36.18 7.38
N ALA A 174 1.69 36.15 6.19
CA ALA A 174 2.92 36.86 5.86
C ALA A 174 2.70 37.94 4.78
#